data_AF-A0AAX6DWP0-F1
#
_entry.id   AF-A0AAX6DWP0-F1
#
_cell.length_a   1.000
_cell.length_b   1.000
_cell.length_c   1.000
_cell.angle_alpha   90.00
_cell.angle_beta   90.00
_cell.angle_gamma   90.00
#
_symmetry.space_group_name_H-M   'P 1'
#
loop_
_entity.id
_entity.type
_entity.pdbx_description
1 polymer ?
#
loop_
_entity_poly.entity_id
_entity_poly.type
_entity_poly.pdbx_seq_one_letter_code
_entity_poly.pdbx_strand_id
1 'polypeptide(L)'
;MRSFNYCVIDEVDSILIDEARTPLIISGLAEKPSDRYYKAAKIAAAFERDLHYTVDEKQKTVLLTEQGYEDAEEILDVKDLYDPREQWASYVINAIKAKELFLRDVNYIIRGKEVFIVDEFTGRVMQGRRWSDGLHQAVEAKEGLPIQNETITLASISYQNFFLQFPKICGMTGTAATESAEFESIYKLKVSIVPTNKPMIRKDESDVVFRASTGKWRAVVVEISRMQKTGRPVLVGTTSVEQSDSLSEQLREAGIPHEVLNAKPENVEREAEIVAQSGRLGAVTIATNMAGRGTDIILGGNAEFIARLKLREMLMPRVVKPGGICISEKTSTK
;
A
#
# COMPACT_ATOMS: atom_id res chain seq x y z
N MET A 1 15.87 -15.84 16.89
CA MET A 1 15.25 -15.87 15.56
C MET A 1 15.91 -16.97 14.74
N ARG A 2 15.18 -17.64 13.84
CA ARG A 2 15.77 -18.63 12.92
C ARG A 2 16.37 -17.89 11.73
N SER A 3 17.54 -18.32 11.27
CA SER A 3 18.21 -17.74 10.11
C SER A 3 17.48 -18.05 8.79
N PHE A 4 17.63 -17.16 7.81
CA PHE A 4 17.20 -17.43 6.43
C PHE A 4 18.07 -18.54 5.81
N ASN A 5 17.43 -19.43 5.04
CA ASN A 5 18.11 -20.60 4.44
C ASN A 5 17.89 -20.66 2.92
N TYR A 6 16.65 -20.94 2.50
CA TYR A 6 16.31 -21.09 1.09
C TYR A 6 14.90 -20.53 0.85
N CYS A 7 14.74 -19.76 -0.23
CA CYS A 7 13.45 -19.25 -0.67
C CYS A 7 13.14 -19.74 -2.08
N VAL A 8 11.94 -20.28 -2.26
CA VAL A 8 11.34 -20.57 -3.58
C VAL A 8 10.18 -19.61 -3.74
N ILE A 9 10.29 -18.74 -4.75
CA ILE A 9 9.36 -17.65 -4.99
C ILE A 9 8.44 -18.04 -6.14
N ASP A 10 7.17 -18.25 -5.84
CA ASP A 10 6.15 -18.37 -6.87
C ASP A 10 5.87 -16.97 -7.44
N GLU A 11 5.55 -16.89 -8.73
CA GLU A 11 5.22 -15.61 -9.40
C GLU A 11 6.33 -14.56 -9.24
N VAL A 12 7.57 -14.99 -9.50
CA VAL A 12 8.80 -14.27 -9.17
C VAL A 12 8.93 -12.91 -9.85
N ASP A 13 8.38 -12.73 -11.05
CA ASP A 13 8.33 -11.44 -11.75
C ASP A 13 7.45 -10.43 -11.01
N SER A 14 6.26 -10.83 -10.58
CA SER A 14 5.43 -9.91 -9.82
C SER A 14 6.02 -9.58 -8.45
N ILE A 15 6.63 -10.52 -7.75
CA ILE A 15 7.18 -10.27 -6.41
C ILE A 15 8.48 -9.45 -6.48
N LEU A 16 9.41 -9.84 -7.36
CA LEU A 16 10.75 -9.25 -7.38
C LEU A 16 10.89 -8.03 -8.30
N ILE A 17 9.93 -7.79 -9.20
CA ILE A 17 9.93 -6.67 -10.15
C ILE A 17 8.75 -5.73 -9.86
N ASP A 18 7.51 -6.20 -9.91
CA ASP A 18 6.33 -5.32 -9.79
C ASP A 18 6.14 -4.78 -8.36
N GLU A 19 6.05 -5.67 -7.37
CA GLU A 19 5.88 -5.31 -5.95
C GLU A 19 7.15 -4.67 -5.35
N ALA A 20 8.31 -5.01 -5.92
CA ALA A 20 9.59 -4.52 -5.47
C ALA A 20 9.84 -3.02 -5.75
N ARG A 21 8.89 -2.34 -6.41
CA ARG A 21 8.89 -0.88 -6.60
C ARG A 21 8.66 -0.11 -5.31
N THR A 22 8.00 -0.73 -4.33
CA THR A 22 7.72 -0.12 -3.03
C THR A 22 8.40 -0.88 -1.89
N PRO A 23 9.06 -0.19 -0.94
CA PRO A 23 9.69 -0.87 0.19
C PRO A 23 8.65 -1.35 1.21
N LEU A 24 9.04 -2.37 1.99
CA LEU A 24 8.30 -2.82 3.16
C LEU A 24 8.58 -1.85 4.31
N ILE A 25 7.52 -1.21 4.82
CA ILE A 25 7.62 -0.19 5.89
C ILE A 25 6.80 -0.66 7.08
N ILE A 26 7.44 -0.68 8.26
CA ILE A 26 6.73 -0.81 9.54
C ILE A 26 6.58 0.59 10.10
N SER A 27 5.34 1.06 10.15
CA SER A 27 5.00 2.34 10.76
C SER A 27 4.44 2.13 12.16
N GLY A 28 4.87 2.96 13.09
CA GLY A 28 4.30 3.08 14.42
C GLY A 28 3.49 4.37 14.54
N LEU A 29 2.53 4.38 15.44
CA LEU A 29 2.02 5.65 15.96
C LEU A 29 3.14 6.27 16.80
N ALA A 30 3.51 7.52 16.51
CA ALA A 30 4.27 8.30 17.48
C ALA A 30 3.48 8.35 18.81
N GLU A 31 4.19 8.51 19.92
CA GLU A 31 3.53 8.83 21.19
C GLU A 31 2.57 10.01 21.00
N LYS A 32 1.48 10.03 21.79
CA LYS A 32 0.49 11.11 21.73
C LYS A 32 1.21 12.46 21.70
N PRO A 33 0.80 13.40 20.83
CA PRO A 33 1.43 14.70 20.75
C PRO A 33 1.47 15.31 22.14
N SER A 34 2.69 15.51 22.61
CA SER A 34 2.92 15.90 23.99
C SER A 34 2.38 17.32 24.19
N ASP A 35 1.75 17.58 25.34
CA ASP A 35 1.36 18.94 25.78
C ASP A 35 2.55 19.92 25.76
N ARG A 36 3.78 19.38 25.68
CA ARG A 36 5.03 20.10 25.43
C ARG A 36 4.95 21.03 24.21
N TYR A 37 4.32 20.64 23.10
CA TYR A 37 4.20 21.51 21.92
C TYR A 37 3.40 22.78 22.21
N TYR A 38 2.26 22.66 22.91
CA TYR A 38 1.46 23.83 23.29
C TYR A 38 2.17 24.70 24.33
N LYS A 39 2.89 24.10 25.29
CA LYS A 39 3.70 24.84 26.27
C LYS A 39 4.84 25.60 25.57
N ALA A 40 5.58 24.94 24.69
CA ALA A 40 6.65 25.56 23.91
C ALA A 40 6.13 26.68 23.00
N ALA A 41 4.96 26.52 22.38
CA ALA A 41 4.32 27.59 21.60
C ALA A 41 4.00 28.84 22.46
N LYS A 42 3.56 28.65 23.71
CA LYS A 42 3.34 29.77 24.66
C LYS A 42 4.65 30.46 25.06
N ILE A 43 5.71 29.69 25.30
CA ILE A 43 7.05 30.24 25.59
C ILE A 43 7.55 31.06 24.40
N ALA A 44 7.50 30.48 23.20
CA ALA A 44 7.90 31.19 21.98
C ALA A 44 7.10 32.49 21.78
N ALA A 45 5.80 32.50 22.13
CA ALA A 45 4.98 33.70 22.07
C ALA A 45 5.41 34.79 23.07
N ALA A 46 5.87 34.40 24.27
CA ALA A 46 6.37 35.33 25.30
C ALA A 46 7.80 35.83 25.02
N PHE A 47 8.61 35.05 24.32
CA PHE A 47 10.01 35.39 24.04
C PHE A 47 10.14 36.49 22.98
N GLU A 48 11.13 37.35 23.19
CA GLU A 48 11.46 38.47 22.30
C GLU A 48 12.72 38.20 21.48
N ARG A 49 12.66 38.56 20.19
CA ARG A 49 13.79 38.51 19.26
C ARG A 49 14.91 39.46 19.73
N ASP A 50 16.15 39.03 19.55
CA ASP A 50 17.39 39.72 19.94
C ASP A 50 17.63 39.87 21.46
N LEU A 51 16.66 39.47 22.29
CA LEU A 51 16.84 39.31 23.74
C LEU A 51 16.94 37.83 24.13
N HIS A 52 15.96 37.03 23.76
CA HIS A 52 15.88 35.61 24.14
C HIS A 52 16.43 34.69 23.06
N TYR A 53 16.31 35.06 21.79
CA TYR A 53 16.80 34.29 20.65
C TYR A 53 17.27 35.18 19.50
N THR A 54 18.14 34.62 18.67
CA THR A 54 18.58 35.21 17.40
C THR A 54 18.06 34.39 16.23
N VAL A 55 17.77 35.05 15.11
CA VAL A 55 17.20 34.43 13.90
C VAL A 55 18.13 34.67 12.72
N ASP A 56 18.56 33.60 12.05
CA ASP A 56 19.21 33.67 10.75
C ASP A 56 18.20 33.32 9.66
N GLU A 57 17.69 34.34 8.98
CA GLU A 57 16.71 34.21 7.90
C GLU A 57 17.31 33.56 6.64
N LYS A 58 18.61 33.69 6.40
CA LYS A 58 19.28 33.08 5.24
C LYS A 58 19.44 31.58 5.43
N GLN A 59 19.83 31.15 6.63
CA GLN A 59 19.98 29.73 6.96
C GLN A 59 18.67 29.10 7.44
N LYS A 60 17.61 29.90 7.67
CA LYS A 60 16.35 29.47 8.29
C LYS A 60 16.61 28.72 9.61
N THR A 61 17.49 29.27 10.45
CA THR A 61 17.85 28.73 11.76
C THR A 61 17.56 29.75 12.87
N VAL A 62 17.34 29.24 14.08
CA VAL A 62 17.11 30.02 15.29
C VAL A 62 18.05 29.50 16.36
N LEU A 63 18.66 30.41 17.11
CA LEU A 63 19.54 30.09 18.23
C LEU A 63 19.04 30.81 19.49
N LEU A 64 18.90 30.08 20.59
CA LEU A 64 18.63 30.67 21.90
C LEU A 64 19.88 31.40 22.42
N THR A 65 19.66 32.53 23.06
CA THR A 65 20.67 33.26 23.84
C THR A 65 20.75 32.70 25.25
N GLU A 66 21.77 33.08 26.03
CA GLU A 66 21.89 32.69 27.44
C GLU A 66 20.64 33.06 28.26
N GLN A 67 20.13 34.29 28.09
CA GLN A 67 18.88 34.73 28.74
C GLN A 67 17.68 33.86 28.33
N GLY A 68 17.57 33.51 27.04
CA GLY A 68 16.49 32.66 26.56
C GLY A 68 16.57 31.22 27.08
N TYR A 69 17.76 30.73 27.44
CA TYR A 69 17.90 29.45 28.14
C TYR A 69 17.42 29.56 29.58
N GLU A 70 17.92 30.55 30.34
CA GLU A 70 17.56 30.75 31.74
C GLU A 70 16.05 30.94 31.92
N ASP A 71 15.42 31.80 31.12
CA ASP A 71 13.98 32.08 31.22
C ASP A 71 13.14 30.88 30.79
N ALA A 72 13.60 30.10 29.80
CA ALA A 72 12.89 28.89 29.37
C ALA A 72 12.94 27.81 30.45
N GLU A 73 14.09 27.65 31.10
CA GLU A 73 14.30 26.73 32.23
C GLU A 73 13.45 27.11 33.44
N GLU A 74 13.36 28.40 33.76
CA GLU A 74 12.50 28.91 34.84
C GLU A 74 11.01 28.67 34.54
N ILE A 75 10.54 29.00 33.33
CA ILE A 75 9.13 28.83 32.95
C ILE A 75 8.73 27.34 32.92
N LEU A 76 9.66 26.46 32.55
CA LEU A 76 9.43 25.02 32.46
C LEU A 76 9.70 24.27 33.77
N ASP A 77 10.27 24.94 34.78
CA ASP A 77 10.73 24.35 36.05
C ASP A 77 11.71 23.18 35.83
N VAL A 78 12.66 23.37 34.91
CA VAL A 78 13.71 22.39 34.57
C VAL A 78 15.09 23.00 34.75
N LYS A 79 16.11 22.15 34.97
CA LYS A 79 17.49 22.61 35.19
C LYS A 79 18.33 22.72 33.92
N ASP A 80 17.94 22.01 32.87
CA ASP A 80 18.67 21.93 31.61
C ASP A 80 17.68 21.50 30.51
N LEU A 81 17.55 22.31 29.45
CA LEU A 81 16.69 21.98 28.30
C LEU A 81 17.16 20.75 27.50
N TYR A 82 18.42 20.35 27.63
CA TYR A 82 19.05 19.24 26.93
C TYR A 82 19.09 17.93 27.72
N ASP A 83 18.48 17.87 28.91
CA ASP A 83 18.45 16.63 29.70
C ASP A 83 17.86 15.47 28.85
N PRO A 84 18.58 14.36 28.66
CA PRO A 84 18.08 13.20 27.92
C PRO A 84 16.76 12.61 28.46
N ARG A 85 16.43 12.87 29.73
CA ARG A 85 15.18 12.43 30.37
C ARG A 85 14.01 13.35 30.02
N GLU A 86 14.26 14.64 29.87
CA GLU A 86 13.27 15.67 29.60
C GLU A 86 13.73 16.58 28.47
N GLN A 87 13.74 16.05 27.25
CA GLN A 87 14.14 16.81 26.07
C GLN A 87 13.12 17.92 25.77
N TRP A 88 13.49 19.17 26.10
CA TRP A 88 12.69 20.38 25.86
C TRP A 88 13.28 21.28 24.77
N ALA A 89 14.60 21.25 24.58
CA ALA A 89 15.31 22.12 23.64
C ALA A 89 14.72 22.05 22.21
N SER A 90 14.45 20.86 21.69
CA SER A 90 13.87 20.69 20.34
C SER A 90 12.48 21.32 20.21
N TYR A 91 11.64 21.20 21.24
CA TYR A 91 10.29 21.78 21.25
C TYR A 91 10.34 23.31 21.26
N VAL A 92 11.17 23.90 22.13
CA VAL A 92 11.31 25.37 22.25
C VAL A 92 11.90 25.96 20.97
N ILE A 93 12.99 25.37 20.46
CA ILE A 93 13.62 25.83 19.21
C ILE A 93 12.63 25.72 18.04
N ASN A 94 11.92 24.61 17.89
CA ASN A 94 10.92 24.45 16.84
C ASN A 94 9.74 25.41 16.98
N ALA A 95 9.31 25.73 18.21
CA ALA A 95 8.24 26.70 18.45
C ALA A 95 8.66 28.12 18.04
N ILE A 96 9.90 28.54 18.35
CA ILE A 96 10.43 29.83 17.92
C ILE A 96 10.65 29.84 16.40
N LYS A 97 11.15 28.74 15.84
CA LYS A 97 11.29 28.55 14.38
C LYS A 97 9.93 28.71 13.69
N ALA A 98 8.89 28.04 14.20
CA ALA A 98 7.53 28.15 13.69
C ALA A 98 6.97 29.58 13.83
N LYS A 99 7.28 30.28 14.93
CA LYS A 99 6.88 31.68 15.16
C LYS A 99 7.47 32.60 14.09
N GLU A 100 8.80 32.59 13.93
CA GLU A 100 9.55 33.58 13.17
C GLU A 100 9.71 33.26 11.67
N LEU A 101 9.98 32.00 11.34
CA LEU A 101 10.39 31.61 9.98
C LEU A 101 9.27 30.98 9.15
N PHE A 102 8.16 30.59 9.79
CA PHE A 102 7.01 29.97 9.12
C PHE A 102 5.77 30.85 9.32
N LEU A 103 5.51 31.67 8.31
CA LEU A 103 4.43 32.64 8.29
C LEU A 103 3.21 32.06 7.57
N ARG A 104 2.05 32.32 8.16
CA ARG A 104 0.75 32.00 7.58
C ARG A 104 0.55 32.80 6.30
N ASP A 105 -0.09 32.18 5.31
CA ASP A 105 -0.35 32.70 3.97
C ASP A 105 0.92 32.98 3.11
N VAL A 106 2.10 32.57 3.61
CA VAL A 106 3.37 32.60 2.88
C VAL A 106 3.94 31.18 2.75
N ASN A 107 4.27 30.55 3.88
CA ASN A 107 4.86 29.20 3.90
C ASN A 107 3.80 28.10 4.02
N TYR A 108 2.62 28.43 4.53
CA TYR A 108 1.49 27.51 4.67
C TYR A 108 0.15 28.24 4.76
N ILE A 109 -0.91 27.48 4.55
CA ILE A 109 -2.29 27.92 4.75
C ILE A 109 -3.02 26.94 5.67
N ILE A 110 -4.09 27.41 6.30
CA ILE A 110 -4.96 26.58 7.14
C ILE A 110 -6.27 26.37 6.39
N ARG A 111 -6.71 25.11 6.27
CA ARG A 111 -8.04 24.77 5.77
C ARG A 111 -8.73 23.82 6.74
N GLY A 112 -9.89 24.23 7.26
CA GLY A 112 -10.57 23.48 8.31
C GLY A 112 -9.74 23.47 9.60
N LYS A 113 -9.24 22.29 9.99
CA LYS A 113 -8.40 22.11 11.19
C LYS A 113 -7.00 21.58 10.86
N GLU A 114 -6.54 21.76 9.62
CA GLU A 114 -5.27 21.22 9.14
C GLU A 114 -4.39 22.29 8.49
N VAL A 115 -3.08 22.12 8.64
CA VAL A 115 -2.04 22.96 8.05
C VAL A 115 -1.59 22.35 6.71
N PHE A 116 -1.61 23.15 5.64
CA PHE A 116 -1.12 22.74 4.32
C PHE A 116 0.08 23.59 3.92
N ILE A 117 1.18 22.94 3.56
CA ILE A 117 2.40 23.62 3.12
C ILE A 117 2.17 24.24 1.74
N VAL A 118 2.64 25.47 1.56
CA VAL A 118 2.65 26.17 0.28
C VAL A 118 4.07 26.21 -0.25
N ASP A 119 4.23 25.91 -1.54
CA ASP A 119 5.49 26.08 -2.24
C ASP A 119 5.79 27.57 -2.43
N GLU A 120 6.88 28.07 -1.84
CA GLU A 120 7.31 29.47 -1.87
C GLU A 120 7.50 30.01 -3.31
N PHE A 121 7.83 29.15 -4.28
CA PHE A 121 8.07 29.57 -5.67
C PHE A 121 6.80 29.59 -6.52
N THR A 122 5.91 28.61 -6.31
CA THR A 122 4.76 28.40 -7.19
C THR A 122 3.42 28.80 -6.57
N GLY A 123 3.37 29.03 -5.25
CA GLY A 123 2.15 29.28 -4.49
C GLY A 123 1.20 28.08 -4.44
N ARG A 124 1.64 26.90 -4.90
CA ARG A 124 0.81 25.69 -4.94
C ARG A 124 0.75 25.03 -3.56
N VAL A 125 -0.43 24.53 -3.23
CA VAL A 125 -0.67 23.79 -2.00
C VAL A 125 -0.16 22.36 -2.17
N MET A 126 0.78 21.94 -1.30
CA MET A 126 1.35 20.60 -1.30
C MET A 126 0.55 19.69 -0.36
N GLN A 127 -0.43 18.98 -0.90
CA GLN A 127 -1.25 18.03 -0.14
C GLN A 127 -0.42 16.82 0.34
N GLY A 128 -0.66 16.38 1.59
CA GLY A 128 -0.01 15.21 2.18
C GLY A 128 1.46 15.40 2.57
N ARG A 129 2.05 16.59 2.35
CA ARG A 129 3.40 16.91 2.84
C ARG A 129 3.34 17.53 4.24
N ARG A 130 4.26 17.08 5.10
CA ARG A 130 4.50 17.65 6.43
C ARG A 130 5.98 18.01 6.56
N TRP A 131 6.31 18.97 7.41
CA TRP A 131 7.71 19.27 7.73
C TRP A 131 8.24 18.23 8.72
N SER A 132 9.54 17.93 8.63
CA SER A 132 10.20 16.95 9.49
C SER A 132 10.49 17.51 10.89
N ASP A 133 11.02 16.63 11.76
CA ASP A 133 11.64 16.97 13.05
C ASP A 133 10.73 17.69 14.04
N GLY A 134 9.42 17.42 13.99
CA GLY A 134 8.44 18.02 14.92
C GLY A 134 8.02 19.46 14.57
N LEU A 135 8.54 20.03 13.48
CA LEU A 135 8.25 21.40 13.09
C LEU A 135 6.78 21.59 12.67
N HIS A 136 6.18 20.59 12.03
CA HIS A 136 4.79 20.67 11.60
C HIS A 136 3.83 20.72 12.79
N GLN A 137 4.09 19.93 13.82
CA GLN A 137 3.37 19.95 15.09
C GLN A 137 3.56 21.29 15.82
N ALA A 138 4.77 21.88 15.76
CA ALA A 138 5.01 23.21 16.31
C ALA A 138 4.20 24.31 15.61
N VAL A 139 4.03 24.23 14.28
CA VAL A 139 3.16 25.14 13.51
C VAL A 139 1.69 24.92 13.85
N GLU A 140 1.22 23.66 13.96
CA GLU A 140 -0.13 23.35 14.43
C GLU A 140 -0.39 23.93 15.83
N ALA A 141 0.57 23.79 16.75
CA ALA A 141 0.48 24.33 18.10
C ALA A 141 0.51 25.87 18.14
N LYS A 142 1.35 26.52 17.31
CA LYS A 142 1.38 27.98 17.13
C LYS A 142 0.01 28.53 16.73
N GLU A 143 -0.68 27.85 15.83
CA GLU A 143 -2.00 28.26 15.32
C GLU A 143 -3.17 27.76 16.19
N GLY A 144 -2.89 27.07 17.30
CA GLY A 144 -3.90 26.56 18.22
C GLY A 144 -4.74 25.40 17.65
N LEU A 145 -4.22 24.68 16.66
CA LEU A 145 -4.88 23.56 16.01
C LEU A 145 -4.61 22.25 16.75
N PRO A 146 -5.52 21.25 16.63
CA PRO A 146 -5.27 19.93 17.19
C PRO A 146 -4.07 19.28 16.49
N ILE A 147 -3.00 19.03 17.27
CA ILE A 147 -1.81 18.36 16.75
C ILE A 147 -2.18 16.95 16.31
N GLN A 148 -1.88 16.62 15.05
CA GLN A 148 -2.15 15.28 14.55
C GLN A 148 -1.00 14.33 14.91
N ASN A 149 -1.34 13.07 15.20
CA ASN A 149 -0.34 12.04 15.41
C ASN A 149 0.51 11.88 14.14
N GLU A 150 1.83 11.82 14.31
CA GLU A 150 2.73 11.45 13.24
C GLU A 150 2.86 9.92 13.21
N THR A 151 2.86 9.36 12.01
CA THR A 151 3.28 7.97 11.81
C THR A 151 4.78 7.99 11.60
N ILE A 152 5.52 7.38 12.52
CA ILE A 152 6.97 7.25 12.39
C ILE A 152 7.31 5.92 11.73
N THR A 153 8.28 5.94 10.81
CA THR A 153 8.83 4.71 10.24
C THR A 153 9.78 4.07 11.25
N LEU A 154 9.39 2.94 11.83
CA LEU A 154 10.20 2.19 12.81
C LEU A 154 11.26 1.34 12.11
N ALA A 155 10.92 0.76 10.97
CA ALA A 155 11.82 -0.04 10.16
C ALA A 155 11.39 0.02 8.70
N SER A 156 12.35 -0.06 7.79
CA SER A 156 12.11 -0.17 6.36
C SER A 156 13.12 -1.09 5.71
N ILE A 157 12.68 -1.91 4.76
CA ILE A 157 13.55 -2.74 3.92
C ILE A 157 12.93 -2.87 2.52
N SER A 158 13.74 -2.78 1.47
CA SER A 158 13.27 -3.04 0.12
C SER A 158 13.12 -4.54 -0.12
N TYR A 159 12.23 -4.94 -1.03
CA TYR A 159 12.09 -6.35 -1.42
C TYR A 159 13.40 -6.96 -1.94
N GLN A 160 14.17 -6.19 -2.71
CA GLN A 160 15.49 -6.59 -3.21
C GLN A 160 16.41 -6.98 -2.04
N ASN A 161 16.57 -6.06 -1.07
CA ASN A 161 17.45 -6.26 0.08
C ASN A 161 16.94 -7.36 1.01
N PHE A 162 15.63 -7.54 1.13
CA PHE A 162 15.04 -8.61 1.92
C PHE A 162 15.39 -9.98 1.32
N PHE A 163 15.14 -10.19 0.02
CA PHE A 163 15.40 -11.49 -0.61
C PHE A 163 16.87 -11.81 -0.78
N LEU A 164 17.75 -10.81 -0.91
CA LEU A 164 19.20 -11.00 -0.93
C LEU A 164 19.78 -11.51 0.40
N GLN A 165 19.01 -11.49 1.50
CA GLN A 165 19.43 -12.10 2.78
C GLN A 165 19.33 -13.62 2.78
N PHE A 166 18.61 -14.23 1.83
CA PHE A 166 18.52 -15.68 1.73
C PHE A 166 19.80 -16.22 1.07
N PRO A 167 20.50 -17.19 1.69
CA PRO A 167 21.68 -17.83 1.10
C PRO A 167 21.44 -18.45 -0.27
N LYS A 168 20.20 -18.89 -0.52
CA LYS A 168 19.77 -19.40 -1.81
C LYS A 168 18.37 -18.87 -2.12
N ILE A 169 18.17 -18.44 -3.35
CA ILE A 169 16.88 -18.04 -3.89
C ILE A 169 16.65 -18.73 -5.23
N CYS A 170 15.42 -19.09 -5.53
CA CYS A 170 14.97 -19.41 -6.88
C CYS A 170 13.51 -19.00 -7.02
N GLY A 171 12.99 -19.00 -8.24
CA GLY A 171 11.59 -18.73 -8.46
C GLY A 171 11.06 -19.35 -9.74
N MET A 172 9.74 -19.25 -9.90
CA MET A 172 9.00 -19.75 -11.05
C MET A 172 7.97 -18.72 -11.49
N THR A 173 7.73 -18.62 -12.79
CA THR A 173 6.69 -17.78 -13.42
C THR A 173 6.60 -18.15 -14.90
N GLY A 174 5.50 -17.77 -15.55
CA GLY A 174 5.33 -17.90 -17.00
C GLY A 174 6.05 -16.84 -17.83
N THR A 175 6.47 -15.72 -17.22
CA THR A 175 6.80 -14.47 -17.94
C THR A 175 8.19 -13.88 -17.66
N ALA A 176 9.09 -14.61 -16.99
CA ALA A 176 10.42 -14.11 -16.60
C ALA A 176 11.41 -13.85 -17.76
N ALA A 177 11.13 -14.32 -18.98
CA ALA A 177 12.09 -14.25 -20.08
C ALA A 177 12.38 -12.81 -20.53
N THR A 178 11.41 -11.89 -20.39
CA THR A 178 11.60 -10.47 -20.74
C THR A 178 12.45 -9.74 -19.70
N GLU A 179 12.27 -10.07 -18.43
CA GLU A 179 12.96 -9.43 -17.29
C GLU A 179 14.28 -10.12 -16.91
N SER A 180 14.84 -10.96 -17.79
CA SER A 180 16.01 -11.79 -17.47
C SER A 180 17.24 -10.97 -17.07
N ALA A 181 17.44 -9.81 -17.70
CA ALA A 181 18.54 -8.91 -17.41
C ALA A 181 18.42 -8.30 -16.00
N GLU A 182 17.20 -8.01 -15.56
CA GLU A 182 16.94 -7.47 -14.22
C GLU A 182 17.17 -8.52 -13.13
N PHE A 183 16.67 -9.74 -13.35
CA PHE A 183 16.94 -10.88 -12.47
C PHE A 183 18.42 -11.18 -12.29
N GLU A 184 19.19 -11.17 -13.38
CA GLU A 184 20.62 -11.46 -13.33
C GLU A 184 21.42 -10.30 -12.72
N SER A 185 21.05 -9.05 -13.01
CA SER A 185 21.77 -7.89 -12.47
C SER A 185 21.55 -7.71 -10.97
N ILE A 186 20.30 -7.77 -10.50
CA ILE A 186 19.92 -7.51 -9.10
C ILE A 186 20.09 -8.76 -8.23
N TYR A 187 19.51 -9.88 -8.65
CA TYR A 187 19.38 -11.08 -7.81
C TYR A 187 20.37 -12.20 -8.15
N LYS A 188 21.20 -12.02 -9.20
CA LYS A 188 22.10 -13.06 -9.75
C LYS A 188 21.33 -14.33 -10.15
N LEU A 189 20.06 -14.17 -10.51
CA LEU A 189 19.18 -15.25 -10.94
C LEU A 189 19.20 -15.37 -12.46
N LYS A 190 19.52 -16.57 -12.95
CA LYS A 190 19.44 -16.90 -14.38
C LYS A 190 18.06 -17.43 -14.71
N VAL A 191 17.46 -16.92 -15.78
CA VAL A 191 16.17 -17.39 -16.28
C VAL A 191 16.40 -18.55 -17.25
N SER A 192 15.72 -19.66 -17.02
CA SER A 192 15.72 -20.83 -17.92
C SER A 192 14.32 -21.12 -18.40
N ILE A 193 14.13 -21.18 -19.72
CA ILE A 193 12.83 -21.45 -20.34
C ILE A 193 12.61 -22.96 -20.34
N VAL A 194 11.62 -23.41 -19.58
CA VAL A 194 11.20 -24.82 -19.55
C VAL A 194 10.22 -25.07 -20.70
N PRO A 195 10.42 -26.11 -21.54
CA PRO A 195 9.47 -26.45 -22.61
C PRO A 195 8.08 -26.76 -22.07
N THR A 196 7.05 -26.39 -22.82
CA THR A 196 5.66 -26.66 -22.45
C THR A 196 5.35 -28.16 -22.57
N ASN A 197 4.47 -28.68 -21.71
CA ASN A 197 4.04 -30.08 -21.76
C ASN A 197 3.32 -30.44 -23.07
N LYS A 198 2.61 -29.47 -23.68
CA LYS A 198 1.96 -29.60 -24.98
C LYS A 198 2.34 -28.43 -25.88
N PRO A 199 2.34 -28.60 -27.22
CA PRO A 199 2.50 -27.49 -28.14
C PRO A 199 1.45 -26.40 -27.90
N MET A 200 1.89 -25.15 -27.82
CA MET A 200 1.01 -23.99 -27.64
C MET A 200 0.32 -23.67 -28.97
N ILE A 201 -1.02 -23.71 -28.98
CA ILE A 201 -1.86 -23.47 -30.18
C ILE A 201 -2.80 -22.27 -30.01
N ARG A 202 -2.58 -21.45 -28.98
CA ARG A 202 -3.35 -20.23 -28.75
C ARG A 202 -3.06 -19.26 -29.89
N LYS A 203 -4.13 -18.66 -30.43
CA LYS A 203 -4.02 -17.62 -31.44
C LYS A 203 -4.05 -16.27 -30.73
N ASP A 204 -2.91 -15.59 -30.75
CA ASP A 204 -2.77 -14.24 -30.22
C ASP A 204 -3.04 -13.25 -31.36
N GLU A 205 -4.18 -12.56 -31.28
CA GLU A 205 -4.61 -11.57 -32.27
C GLU A 205 -3.88 -10.24 -32.04
N SER A 206 -3.76 -9.41 -33.08
CA SER A 206 -3.13 -8.09 -32.97
C SER A 206 -3.99 -7.08 -32.21
N ASP A 207 -3.33 -6.10 -31.59
CA ASP A 207 -4.00 -5.03 -30.85
C ASP A 207 -4.94 -4.20 -31.73
N VAL A 208 -6.11 -3.85 -31.18
CA VAL A 208 -7.08 -2.96 -31.83
C VAL A 208 -7.12 -1.62 -31.11
N VAL A 209 -6.67 -0.56 -31.79
CA VAL A 209 -6.54 0.78 -31.21
C VAL A 209 -7.73 1.66 -31.59
N PHE A 210 -8.33 2.32 -30.60
CA PHE A 210 -9.46 3.23 -30.79
C PHE A 210 -9.08 4.65 -30.39
N ARG A 211 -9.61 5.63 -31.13
CA ARG A 211 -9.40 7.07 -30.81
C ARG A 211 -10.02 7.49 -29.46
N ALA A 212 -11.16 6.90 -29.09
CA ALA A 212 -11.90 7.24 -27.88
C ALA A 212 -12.17 6.00 -27.02
N SER A 213 -12.10 6.16 -25.70
CA SER A 213 -12.37 5.11 -24.72
C SER A 213 -13.79 4.54 -24.84
N THR A 214 -14.77 5.40 -25.09
CA THR A 214 -16.18 5.00 -25.30
C THR A 214 -16.34 4.09 -26.53
N GLY A 215 -15.63 4.40 -27.62
CA GLY A 215 -15.59 3.58 -28.82
C GLY A 215 -14.96 2.20 -28.57
N LYS A 216 -13.87 2.18 -27.81
CA LYS A 216 -13.21 0.94 -27.35
C LYS A 216 -14.16 0.05 -26.58
N TRP A 217 -14.82 0.59 -25.54
CA TRP A 217 -15.69 -0.21 -24.67
C TRP A 217 -16.93 -0.74 -25.39
N ARG A 218 -17.53 0.05 -26.28
CA ARG A 218 -18.62 -0.44 -27.14
C ARG A 218 -18.17 -1.60 -28.03
N ALA A 219 -16.99 -1.51 -28.64
CA ALA A 219 -16.44 -2.59 -29.45
C ALA A 219 -16.17 -3.86 -28.63
N VAL A 220 -15.64 -3.71 -27.41
CA VAL A 220 -15.43 -4.81 -26.46
C VAL A 220 -16.76 -5.50 -26.12
N VAL A 221 -17.81 -4.75 -25.79
CA VAL A 221 -19.15 -5.31 -25.48
C VAL A 221 -19.72 -6.08 -26.67
N VAL A 222 -19.58 -5.54 -27.90
CA VAL A 222 -20.02 -6.22 -29.13
C VAL A 222 -19.27 -7.54 -29.33
N GLU A 223 -17.95 -7.55 -29.09
CA GLU A 223 -17.13 -8.75 -29.24
C GLU A 223 -17.47 -9.82 -28.18
N ILE A 224 -17.66 -9.40 -26.92
CA ILE A 224 -18.13 -10.29 -25.85
C ILE A 224 -19.48 -10.91 -26.24
N SER A 225 -20.43 -10.10 -26.71
CA SER A 225 -21.74 -10.58 -27.15
C SER A 225 -21.62 -11.61 -28.28
N ARG A 226 -20.75 -11.36 -29.27
CA ARG A 226 -20.51 -12.26 -30.40
C ARG A 226 -19.94 -13.60 -29.93
N MET A 227 -18.95 -13.58 -29.05
CA MET A 227 -18.33 -14.80 -28.52
C MET A 227 -19.28 -15.59 -27.63
N GLN A 228 -20.01 -14.90 -26.75
CA GLN A 228 -20.96 -15.53 -25.84
C GLN A 228 -22.10 -16.21 -26.61
N LYS A 229 -22.61 -15.60 -27.69
CA LYS A 229 -23.63 -16.20 -28.58
C LYS A 229 -23.16 -17.45 -29.30
N THR A 230 -21.85 -17.60 -29.55
CA THR A 230 -21.28 -18.83 -30.10
C THR A 230 -20.95 -19.87 -29.02
N GLY A 231 -21.21 -19.55 -27.74
CA GLY A 231 -20.94 -20.40 -26.58
C GLY A 231 -19.49 -20.36 -26.10
N ARG A 232 -18.63 -19.51 -26.68
CA ARG A 232 -17.22 -19.42 -26.28
C ARG A 232 -17.08 -18.66 -24.95
N PRO A 233 -16.35 -19.20 -23.96
CA PRO A 233 -16.05 -18.46 -22.72
C PRO A 233 -15.14 -17.26 -22.99
N VAL A 234 -15.35 -16.19 -22.23
CA VAL A 234 -14.61 -14.93 -22.36
C VAL A 234 -14.11 -14.45 -21.01
N LEU A 235 -12.81 -14.18 -20.92
CA LEU A 235 -12.18 -13.48 -19.80
C LEU A 235 -11.77 -12.08 -20.26
N VAL A 236 -12.16 -11.05 -19.54
CA VAL A 236 -11.85 -9.64 -19.84
C VAL A 236 -10.98 -9.06 -18.73
N GLY A 237 -9.78 -8.62 -19.07
CA GLY A 237 -8.90 -7.93 -18.13
C GLY A 237 -9.15 -6.42 -18.12
N THR A 238 -9.23 -5.82 -16.93
CA THR A 238 -9.28 -4.36 -16.73
C THR A 238 -8.18 -3.94 -15.76
N THR A 239 -7.82 -2.66 -15.76
CA THR A 239 -6.75 -2.14 -14.87
C THR A 239 -7.28 -1.51 -13.58
N SER A 240 -8.57 -1.20 -13.51
CA SER A 240 -9.17 -0.57 -12.33
C SER A 240 -10.59 -1.05 -12.07
N VAL A 241 -11.03 -0.96 -10.82
CA VAL A 241 -12.36 -1.39 -10.38
C VAL A 241 -13.45 -0.57 -11.07
N GLU A 242 -13.23 0.74 -11.25
CA GLU A 242 -14.18 1.63 -11.93
C GLU A 242 -14.41 1.22 -13.39
N GLN A 243 -13.36 0.75 -14.07
CA GLN A 243 -13.49 0.22 -15.44
C GLN A 243 -14.27 -1.08 -15.46
N SER A 244 -14.03 -1.97 -14.50
CA SER A 244 -14.78 -3.22 -14.34
C SER A 244 -16.26 -2.96 -14.10
N ASP A 245 -16.58 -2.04 -13.19
CA ASP A 245 -17.94 -1.68 -12.85
C ASP A 245 -18.65 -1.03 -14.05
N SER A 246 -17.98 -0.10 -14.74
CA SER A 246 -18.52 0.52 -15.95
C SER A 246 -18.76 -0.48 -17.09
N LEU A 247 -17.89 -1.48 -17.25
CA LEU A 247 -18.10 -2.55 -18.22
C LEU A 247 -19.23 -3.49 -17.78
N SER A 248 -19.31 -3.81 -16.50
CA SER A 248 -20.37 -4.64 -15.91
C SER A 248 -21.75 -4.04 -16.16
N GLU A 249 -21.90 -2.73 -15.97
CA GLU A 249 -23.13 -2.00 -16.27
C GLU A 249 -23.51 -2.13 -17.75
N GLN A 250 -22.58 -1.88 -18.67
CA GLN A 250 -22.83 -2.01 -20.11
C GLN A 250 -23.21 -3.44 -20.53
N LEU A 251 -22.58 -4.45 -19.94
CA LEU A 251 -22.92 -5.86 -20.19
C LEU A 251 -24.31 -6.20 -19.63
N ARG A 252 -24.69 -5.62 -18.49
CA ARG A 252 -26.03 -5.80 -17.90
C ARG A 252 -27.10 -5.16 -18.77
N GLU A 253 -26.87 -3.95 -19.29
CA GLU A 253 -27.74 -3.30 -20.27
C GLU A 253 -27.90 -4.12 -21.55
N ALA A 254 -26.82 -4.78 -21.99
CA ALA A 254 -26.83 -5.68 -23.14
C ALA A 254 -27.45 -7.06 -22.84
N GLY A 255 -27.87 -7.34 -21.60
CA GLY A 255 -28.46 -8.62 -21.20
C GLY A 255 -27.48 -9.79 -21.16
N ILE A 256 -26.19 -9.54 -20.97
CA ILE A 256 -25.13 -10.56 -20.95
C ILE A 256 -24.81 -10.94 -19.49
N PRO A 257 -25.10 -12.18 -19.05
CA PRO A 257 -24.70 -12.66 -17.73
C PRO A 257 -23.17 -12.70 -17.63
N HIS A 258 -22.63 -12.16 -16.54
CA HIS A 258 -21.20 -12.10 -16.31
C HIS A 258 -20.89 -12.05 -14.81
N GLU A 259 -19.66 -12.41 -14.47
CA GLU A 259 -19.10 -12.32 -13.12
C GLU A 259 -17.98 -11.29 -13.08
N VAL A 260 -17.78 -10.63 -11.94
CA VAL A 260 -16.75 -9.60 -11.75
C VAL A 260 -15.84 -9.98 -10.59
N LEU A 261 -14.53 -9.93 -10.84
CA LEU A 261 -13.47 -10.20 -9.86
C LEU A 261 -12.70 -8.90 -9.63
N ASN A 262 -12.65 -8.46 -8.37
CA ASN A 262 -12.12 -7.14 -8.00
C ASN A 262 -10.87 -7.23 -7.12
N ALA A 263 -10.25 -8.42 -6.99
CA ALA A 263 -9.04 -8.66 -6.22
C ALA A 263 -9.14 -8.19 -4.76
N LYS A 264 -10.34 -8.23 -4.17
CA LYS A 264 -10.53 -7.85 -2.76
C LYS A 264 -10.09 -9.02 -1.86
N PRO A 265 -9.23 -8.79 -0.84
CA PRO A 265 -8.72 -9.86 0.03
C PRO A 265 -9.81 -10.72 0.67
N GLU A 266 -10.92 -10.10 1.05
CA GLU A 266 -12.09 -10.74 1.65
C GLU A 266 -12.80 -11.72 0.71
N ASN A 267 -12.61 -11.58 -0.60
CA ASN A 267 -13.29 -12.36 -1.62
C ASN A 267 -12.38 -13.37 -2.32
N VAL A 268 -11.10 -13.51 -1.94
CA VAL A 268 -10.14 -14.35 -2.68
C VAL A 268 -10.60 -15.80 -2.83
N GLU A 269 -11.16 -16.41 -1.77
CA GLU A 269 -11.70 -17.78 -1.87
C GLU A 269 -12.86 -17.85 -2.88
N ARG A 270 -13.80 -16.91 -2.82
CA ARG A 270 -14.95 -16.84 -3.73
C ARG A 270 -14.55 -16.49 -5.17
N GLU A 271 -13.54 -15.64 -5.35
CA GLU A 271 -13.00 -15.29 -6.66
C GLU A 271 -12.37 -16.51 -7.32
N ALA A 272 -11.62 -17.32 -6.59
CA ALA A 272 -11.08 -18.59 -7.09
C ALA A 272 -12.18 -19.55 -7.57
N GLU A 273 -13.31 -19.62 -6.84
CA GLU A 273 -14.46 -20.42 -7.26
C GLU A 273 -15.05 -19.98 -8.60
N ILE A 274 -15.21 -18.66 -8.77
CA ILE A 274 -15.73 -18.08 -10.01
C ILE A 274 -14.78 -18.36 -11.16
N VAL A 275 -13.47 -18.13 -10.98
CA VAL A 275 -12.42 -18.36 -11.99
C VAL A 275 -12.40 -19.81 -12.45
N ALA A 276 -12.52 -20.75 -11.51
CA ALA A 276 -12.58 -22.18 -11.81
C ALA A 276 -13.77 -22.56 -12.70
N GLN A 277 -14.81 -21.72 -12.79
CA GLN A 277 -15.97 -21.90 -13.66
C GLN A 277 -15.93 -21.06 -14.94
N SER A 278 -14.98 -20.13 -15.09
CA SER A 278 -14.89 -19.23 -16.26
C SER A 278 -14.66 -19.96 -17.59
N GLY A 279 -14.24 -21.22 -17.57
CA GLY A 279 -14.06 -22.04 -18.77
C GLY A 279 -15.33 -22.73 -19.28
N ARG A 280 -16.49 -22.51 -18.65
CA ARG A 280 -17.77 -23.11 -19.06
C ARG A 280 -18.37 -22.44 -20.30
N LEU A 281 -19.24 -23.18 -20.99
CA LEU A 281 -19.94 -22.70 -22.18
C LEU A 281 -20.66 -21.36 -21.91
N GLY A 282 -20.32 -20.34 -22.70
CA GLY A 282 -20.92 -19.01 -22.64
C GLY A 282 -20.61 -18.19 -21.37
N ALA A 283 -19.64 -18.62 -20.55
CA ALA A 283 -19.24 -17.87 -19.37
C ALA A 283 -18.53 -16.56 -19.75
N VAL A 284 -18.86 -15.47 -19.05
CA VAL A 284 -18.17 -14.18 -19.19
C VAL A 284 -17.67 -13.75 -17.81
N THR A 285 -16.37 -13.48 -17.72
CA THR A 285 -15.73 -13.07 -16.47
C THR A 285 -14.91 -11.81 -16.69
N ILE A 286 -15.08 -10.82 -15.83
CA ILE A 286 -14.29 -9.59 -15.80
C ILE A 286 -13.30 -9.73 -14.64
N ALA A 287 -12.01 -9.55 -14.90
CA ALA A 287 -10.94 -9.65 -13.92
C ALA A 287 -10.15 -8.33 -13.84
N THR A 288 -10.23 -7.68 -12.67
CA THR A 288 -9.51 -6.45 -12.39
C THR A 288 -8.08 -6.75 -11.95
N ASN A 289 -7.08 -6.16 -12.61
CA ASN A 289 -5.67 -6.24 -12.21
C ASN A 289 -5.18 -7.66 -11.85
N MET A 290 -5.39 -8.62 -12.76
CA MET A 290 -5.07 -10.04 -12.55
C MET A 290 -5.82 -10.73 -11.39
N ALA A 291 -7.02 -10.25 -11.03
CA ALA A 291 -7.91 -10.95 -10.10
C ALA A 291 -8.12 -12.41 -10.55
N GLY A 292 -8.08 -13.34 -9.60
CA GLY A 292 -8.14 -14.78 -9.88
C GLY A 292 -6.79 -15.44 -10.19
N ARG A 293 -5.66 -14.74 -10.00
CA ARG A 293 -4.32 -15.31 -10.15
C ARG A 293 -4.13 -16.59 -9.35
N GLY A 294 -3.40 -17.54 -9.92
CA GLY A 294 -3.09 -18.84 -9.30
C GLY A 294 -4.20 -19.89 -9.44
N THR A 295 -5.34 -19.55 -10.06
CA THR A 295 -6.41 -20.52 -10.36
C THR A 295 -6.51 -20.80 -11.85
N ASP A 296 -6.31 -22.05 -12.24
CA ASP A 296 -6.41 -22.46 -13.64
C ASP A 296 -7.85 -22.40 -14.18
N ILE A 297 -8.02 -21.74 -15.33
CA ILE A 297 -9.28 -21.73 -16.09
C ILE A 297 -9.31 -22.97 -17.00
N ILE A 298 -9.88 -24.05 -16.49
CA ILE A 298 -10.04 -25.31 -17.24
C ILE A 298 -11.31 -25.25 -18.10
N LEU A 299 -11.19 -25.58 -19.38
CA LEU A 299 -12.34 -25.64 -20.31
C LEU A 299 -13.36 -26.71 -19.83
N GLY A 300 -14.64 -26.33 -19.78
CA GLY A 300 -15.71 -27.14 -19.19
C GLY A 300 -15.88 -26.96 -17.67
N GLY A 301 -14.98 -26.20 -17.03
CA GLY A 301 -14.94 -25.97 -15.58
C GLY A 301 -14.09 -27.01 -14.85
N ASN A 302 -13.62 -26.65 -13.65
CA ASN A 302 -12.76 -27.52 -12.84
C ASN A 302 -13.57 -28.41 -11.87
N ALA A 303 -13.83 -29.67 -12.27
CA ALA A 303 -14.63 -30.61 -11.48
C ALA A 303 -13.97 -31.01 -10.15
N GLU A 304 -12.64 -31.16 -10.12
CA GLU A 304 -11.91 -31.52 -8.90
C GLU A 304 -11.97 -30.39 -7.87
N PHE A 305 -11.79 -29.14 -8.33
CA PHE A 305 -11.92 -27.97 -7.48
C PHE A 305 -13.33 -27.85 -6.89
N ILE A 306 -14.38 -28.04 -7.70
CA ILE A 306 -15.77 -28.07 -7.21
C ILE A 306 -15.97 -29.18 -6.18
N ALA A 307 -15.46 -30.39 -6.44
CA ALA A 307 -15.62 -31.52 -5.53
C ALA A 307 -14.95 -31.23 -4.17
N ARG A 308 -13.71 -30.72 -4.19
CA ARG A 308 -13.00 -30.32 -2.96
C ARG A 308 -13.72 -29.21 -2.22
N LEU A 309 -14.22 -28.21 -2.93
CA LEU A 309 -14.97 -27.11 -2.35
C LEU A 309 -16.26 -27.62 -1.69
N LYS A 310 -17.07 -28.40 -2.40
CA LYS A 310 -18.31 -28.99 -1.86
C LYS A 310 -18.03 -29.87 -0.66
N LEU A 311 -16.96 -30.67 -0.69
CA LEU A 311 -16.51 -31.44 0.46
C LEU A 311 -16.13 -30.53 1.63
N ARG A 312 -15.39 -29.44 1.39
CA ARG A 312 -15.03 -28.46 2.43
C ARG A 312 -16.28 -27.81 3.03
N GLU A 313 -17.22 -27.32 2.22
CA GLU A 313 -18.49 -26.74 2.70
C GLU A 313 -19.30 -27.74 3.54
N MET A 314 -19.36 -29.01 3.13
CA MET A 314 -20.12 -30.04 3.85
C MET A 314 -19.42 -30.53 5.13
N LEU A 315 -18.08 -30.61 5.12
CA LEU A 315 -17.29 -31.25 6.17
C LEU A 315 -16.67 -30.26 7.15
N MET A 316 -16.22 -29.07 6.73
CA MET A 316 -15.62 -28.10 7.65
C MET A 316 -16.55 -27.70 8.80
N PRO A 317 -17.84 -27.44 8.60
CA PRO A 317 -18.76 -27.15 9.71
C PRO A 317 -18.94 -28.35 10.67
N ARG A 318 -18.64 -29.57 10.22
CA ARG A 318 -18.71 -30.80 11.04
C ARG A 318 -17.40 -31.09 11.78
N VAL A 319 -16.28 -30.67 11.21
CA VAL A 319 -14.93 -30.81 11.80
C VAL A 319 -14.62 -29.67 12.76
N VAL A 320 -15.11 -28.45 12.47
CA VAL A 320 -14.95 -27.26 13.29
C VAL A 320 -16.27 -26.96 14.00
N LYS A 321 -16.49 -27.58 15.16
CA LYS A 321 -17.55 -27.09 16.07
C LYS A 321 -17.07 -25.79 16.73
N PRO A 322 -17.90 -24.73 16.78
CA PRO A 322 -17.64 -23.59 17.64
C PRO A 322 -17.85 -24.01 19.09
N GLY A 323 -16.77 -24.39 19.76
CA GLY A 323 -16.74 -24.74 21.18
C GLY A 323 -16.58 -26.24 21.46
N GLY A 324 -15.41 -26.62 21.97
CA GLY A 324 -15.18 -27.91 22.61
C GLY A 324 -14.01 -28.70 22.04
N ILE A 325 -12.94 -28.73 22.83
CA ILE A 325 -11.71 -29.53 22.70
C ILE A 325 -12.05 -30.98 22.28
N CYS A 326 -11.45 -31.48 21.20
CA CYS A 326 -11.40 -32.92 20.92
C CYS A 326 -10.14 -33.50 21.56
N ILE A 327 -10.29 -34.19 22.69
CA ILE A 327 -9.31 -35.20 23.13
C ILE A 327 -9.59 -36.44 22.27
N SER A 328 -8.58 -36.92 21.54
CA SER A 328 -8.65 -38.23 20.91
C SER A 328 -8.69 -39.29 22.02
N GLU A 329 -9.86 -39.85 22.32
CA GLU A 329 -9.91 -41.08 23.08
C GLU A 329 -9.38 -42.21 22.20
N LYS A 330 -8.20 -42.73 22.55
CA LYS A 330 -7.76 -44.03 22.07
C LYS A 330 -8.75 -45.06 22.61
N THR A 331 -9.53 -45.66 21.73
CA THR A 331 -10.31 -46.86 22.03
C THR A 331 -9.33 -47.96 22.40
N SER A 332 -9.21 -48.22 23.71
CA SER A 332 -8.57 -49.44 24.21
C SER A 332 -9.51 -50.60 23.91
N THR A 333 -9.23 -51.31 22.82
CA THR A 333 -9.76 -52.65 22.59
C THR A 333 -9.43 -53.54 23.78
N LYS A 334 -10.45 -54.24 24.28
CA LYS A 334 -10.34 -55.34 25.24
C LYS A 334 -9.56 -56.51 24.66
#